data_AF-A0A549YLB5-F1
#
_entry.id   AF-A0A549YLB5-F1
#
_cell.length_a   1.000
_cell.length_b   1.000
_cell.length_c   1.000
_cell.angle_alpha   90.00
_cell.angle_beta   90.00
_cell.angle_gamma   90.00
#
_symmetry.space_group_name_H-M   'P 1'
#
loop_
_entity.id
_entity.type
_entity.pdbx_description
1 polymer ?
#
loop_
_entity_poly.entity_id
_entity_poly.type
_entity_poly.pdbx_seq_one_letter_code
_entity_poly.pdbx_strand_id
1 'polypeptide(L)'
;MKLQTKKSLRFSVTIAVITFVLAAIFSVVSESLLSNVIWVIGLLIVLLIVCIGVLFDMLGIAATAASEKPFHAMAAEKVHGAKESVKIIRNADKFASFCNDVIGDISGVVSGTASATVVLQIATMFEQGEGSTLQIVLSALLTSLVAALTVGGKAVGKYAAINASTSLIFFAGKVVAFMEQRLKIKLFPNENNTRKNK
;
A
#
# COMPACT_ATOMS: atom_id res chain seq x y z
N MET A 1 26.15 -19.47 8.83
CA MET A 1 25.20 -18.48 8.24
C MET A 1 24.57 -17.68 9.39
N LYS A 2 24.90 -16.39 9.52
CA LYS A 2 24.59 -15.54 10.70
C LYS A 2 23.08 -15.53 11.01
N LEU A 3 22.68 -15.65 12.28
CA LEU A 3 21.27 -15.69 12.73
C LEU A 3 20.38 -14.57 12.15
N GLN A 4 20.97 -13.41 11.85
CA GLN A 4 20.27 -12.28 11.22
C GLN A 4 19.77 -12.58 9.79
N THR A 5 20.52 -13.36 8.99
CA THR A 5 20.06 -13.70 7.63
C THR A 5 18.92 -14.70 7.65
N LYS A 6 18.88 -15.67 8.59
CA LYS A 6 17.73 -16.58 8.74
C LYS A 6 16.45 -15.84 9.15
N LYS A 7 16.55 -14.82 10.01
CA LYS A 7 15.39 -14.03 10.47
C LYS A 7 14.85 -13.12 9.36
N SER A 8 15.76 -12.48 8.60
CA SER A 8 15.40 -11.71 7.40
C SER A 8 14.76 -12.59 6.33
N LEU A 9 15.35 -13.75 6.01
CA LEU A 9 14.81 -14.67 5.01
C LEU A 9 13.41 -15.21 5.38
N ARG A 10 13.18 -15.55 6.66
CA ARG A 10 11.85 -15.94 7.13
C ARG A 10 10.83 -14.82 7.00
N PHE A 11 11.23 -13.57 7.27
CA PHE A 11 10.37 -12.41 7.10
C PHE A 11 10.03 -12.17 5.62
N SER A 12 11.03 -12.22 4.73
CA SER A 12 10.82 -12.11 3.28
C SER A 12 9.91 -13.20 2.72
N VAL A 13 10.09 -14.46 3.12
CA VAL A 13 9.21 -15.57 2.69
C VAL A 13 7.80 -15.37 3.22
N THR A 14 7.64 -14.91 4.47
CA THR A 14 6.32 -14.64 5.05
C THR A 14 5.60 -13.53 4.29
N ILE A 15 6.30 -12.43 3.98
CA ILE A 15 5.76 -11.35 3.16
C ILE A 15 5.37 -11.88 1.79
N ALA A 16 6.25 -12.61 1.10
CA ALA A 16 5.97 -13.13 -0.23
C ALA A 16 4.70 -14.00 -0.29
N VAL A 17 4.51 -14.89 0.69
CA VAL A 17 3.30 -15.73 0.78
C VAL A 17 2.06 -14.89 1.06
N ILE A 18 2.15 -13.92 1.99
CA ILE A 18 1.04 -13.01 2.31
C ILE A 18 0.67 -12.18 1.07
N THR A 19 1.65 -11.59 0.39
CA THR A 19 1.47 -10.82 -0.84
C THR A 19 0.84 -11.67 -1.93
N PHE A 20 1.29 -12.91 -2.12
CA PHE A 20 0.72 -13.82 -3.12
C PHE A 20 -0.77 -14.10 -2.86
N VAL A 21 -1.13 -14.44 -1.61
CA VAL A 21 -2.53 -14.73 -1.26
C VAL A 21 -3.40 -13.48 -1.40
N LEU A 22 -2.93 -12.33 -0.92
CA LEU A 22 -3.64 -11.06 -1.05
C LEU A 22 -3.81 -10.67 -2.53
N ALA A 23 -2.74 -10.79 -3.33
CA ALA A 23 -2.80 -10.50 -4.76
C ALA A 23 -3.82 -11.39 -5.47
N ALA A 24 -3.84 -12.69 -5.18
CA ALA A 24 -4.83 -13.61 -5.77
C ALA A 24 -6.26 -13.21 -5.43
N ILE A 25 -6.56 -12.89 -4.17
CA ILE A 25 -7.90 -12.46 -3.74
C ILE A 25 -8.27 -11.13 -4.40
N PHE A 26 -7.39 -10.13 -4.34
CA PHE A 26 -7.66 -8.81 -4.90
C PHE A 26 -7.81 -8.85 -6.42
N SER A 27 -7.01 -9.64 -7.13
CA SER A 27 -7.14 -9.81 -8.58
C SER A 27 -8.50 -10.41 -8.94
N VAL A 28 -8.92 -11.49 -8.28
CA VAL A 28 -10.23 -12.11 -8.54
C VAL A 28 -11.38 -11.15 -8.25
N VAL A 29 -11.32 -10.42 -7.13
CA VAL A 29 -12.34 -9.43 -6.77
C VAL A 29 -12.37 -8.28 -7.77
N SER A 30 -11.20 -7.74 -8.12
CA SER A 30 -11.08 -6.63 -9.07
C SER A 30 -11.61 -7.02 -10.44
N GLU A 31 -11.25 -8.21 -10.94
CA GLU A 31 -11.71 -8.72 -12.23
C GLU A 31 -13.22 -8.99 -12.24
N SER A 32 -13.74 -9.57 -11.16
CA SER A 32 -15.19 -9.77 -10.99
C SER A 32 -15.94 -8.44 -11.02
N LEU A 33 -15.43 -7.42 -10.32
CA LEU A 33 -16.00 -6.08 -10.31
C LEU A 33 -15.93 -5.44 -11.69
N LEU A 34 -14.79 -5.52 -12.40
CA LEU A 34 -14.59 -4.87 -13.70
C LEU A 34 -15.35 -5.53 -14.86
N SER A 35 -15.60 -6.84 -14.79
CA SER A 35 -16.20 -7.62 -15.88
C SER A 35 -17.58 -7.12 -16.36
N ASN A 36 -18.36 -6.48 -15.49
CA ASN A 36 -19.72 -6.03 -15.78
C ASN A 36 -19.88 -4.51 -15.82
N VAL A 37 -18.78 -3.75 -15.81
CA VAL A 37 -18.84 -2.28 -15.78
C VAL A 37 -18.44 -1.68 -17.11
N ILE A 38 -19.02 -0.51 -17.40
CA ILE A 38 -18.67 0.32 -18.56
C ILE A 38 -17.19 0.72 -18.43
N TRP A 39 -16.48 0.74 -19.56
CA TRP A 39 -15.05 1.06 -19.65
C TRP A 39 -14.66 2.35 -18.90
N VAL A 40 -15.54 3.37 -18.88
CA VAL A 40 -15.34 4.63 -18.16
C VAL A 40 -15.20 4.41 -16.65
N ILE A 41 -16.04 3.54 -16.09
CA ILE A 41 -16.01 3.22 -14.66
C ILE A 41 -14.79 2.34 -14.36
N GLY A 42 -14.44 1.42 -15.27
CA GLY A 42 -13.20 0.63 -15.16
C GLY A 42 -11.95 1.52 -15.10
N LEU A 43 -11.88 2.57 -15.94
CA LEU A 43 -10.79 3.55 -15.91
C LEU A 43 -10.71 4.29 -14.55
N LEU A 44 -11.86 4.67 -14.00
CA LEU A 44 -11.94 5.32 -12.69
C LEU A 44 -11.43 4.39 -11.58
N ILE A 45 -11.82 3.11 -11.61
CA ILE A 45 -11.34 2.10 -10.65
C ILE A 45 -9.82 1.94 -10.76
N VAL A 46 -9.25 1.85 -11.96
CA VAL A 46 -7.80 1.78 -12.18
C VAL A 46 -7.10 2.98 -11.53
N LEU A 47 -7.60 4.20 -11.78
CA LEU A 47 -7.01 5.42 -11.21
C LEU A 47 -7.09 5.42 -9.69
N LEU A 48 -8.22 4.98 -9.13
CA LEU A 48 -8.42 4.85 -7.69
C LEU A 48 -7.41 3.85 -7.08
N ILE A 49 -7.21 2.69 -7.71
CA ILE A 49 -6.22 1.71 -7.27
C ILE A 49 -4.83 2.35 -7.25
N VAL A 50 -4.40 3.00 -8.34
CA VAL A 50 -3.09 3.68 -8.41
C VAL A 50 -2.95 4.73 -7.30
N CYS A 51 -3.97 5.55 -7.08
CA CYS A 51 -3.96 6.54 -6.00
C CYS A 51 -3.78 5.89 -4.63
N ILE A 52 -4.48 4.78 -4.35
CA ILE A 52 -4.30 4.02 -3.12
C ILE A 52 -2.85 3.55 -2.99
N GLY A 53 -2.29 2.93 -4.02
CA GLY A 53 -0.90 2.45 -4.01
C GLY A 53 0.10 3.56 -3.69
N VAL A 54 -0.04 4.73 -4.33
CA VAL A 54 0.81 5.90 -4.08
C VAL A 54 0.65 6.44 -2.66
N LEU A 55 -0.58 6.47 -2.13
CA LEU A 55 -0.84 6.91 -0.76
C LEU A 55 -0.19 5.97 0.27
N PHE A 56 -0.27 4.66 0.06
CA PHE A 56 0.39 3.70 0.95
C PHE A 56 1.92 3.80 0.87
N ASP A 57 2.48 3.99 -0.32
CA ASP A 57 3.92 4.22 -0.50
C ASP A 57 4.39 5.48 0.26
N MET A 58 3.59 6.56 0.18
CA MET A 58 3.81 7.78 0.95
C MET A 58 3.78 7.52 2.47
N LEU A 59 2.85 6.70 2.98
CA LEU A 59 2.77 6.35 4.40
C LEU A 59 3.98 5.55 4.88
N GLY A 60 4.47 4.60 4.07
CA GLY A 60 5.66 3.83 4.42
C GLY A 60 6.91 4.69 4.49
N ILE A 61 7.11 5.60 3.52
CA ILE A 61 8.20 6.58 3.56
C ILE A 61 8.06 7.50 4.77
N ALA A 62 6.84 8.00 5.04
CA ALA A 62 6.59 8.86 6.20
C ALA A 62 6.93 8.15 7.52
N ALA A 63 6.72 6.83 7.62
CA ALA A 63 7.02 6.05 8.82
C ALA A 63 8.52 6.00 9.09
N THR A 64 9.32 5.89 8.03
CA THR A 64 10.79 5.90 8.13
C THR A 64 11.36 7.30 8.37
N ALA A 65 10.67 8.35 7.91
CA ALA A 65 11.10 9.74 8.05
C ALA A 65 10.64 10.40 9.37
N ALA A 66 9.61 9.86 10.02
CA ALA A 66 9.04 10.44 11.24
C ALA A 66 9.96 10.25 12.46
N SER A 67 10.00 11.26 13.34
CA SER A 67 10.76 11.20 14.59
C SER A 67 9.87 10.90 15.79
N GLU A 68 10.38 10.16 16.79
CA GLU A 68 9.58 9.80 17.97
C GLU A 68 9.28 10.97 18.93
N LYS A 69 10.14 12.01 18.96
CA LYS A 69 10.06 13.13 19.90
C LYS A 69 8.67 13.81 19.97
N PRO A 70 8.06 14.26 18.85
CA PRO A 70 6.73 14.87 18.89
C PRO A 70 5.66 13.91 19.42
N PHE A 71 5.77 12.62 19.13
CA PHE A 71 4.79 11.63 19.57
C PHE A 71 4.90 11.27 21.06
N HIS A 72 6.10 11.32 21.65
CA HIS A 72 6.24 11.14 23.10
C HIS A 72 5.57 12.28 23.87
N ALA A 73 5.70 13.52 23.41
CA ALA A 73 5.00 14.66 23.99
C ALA A 73 3.47 14.52 23.85
N MET A 74 2.98 14.16 22.67
CA MET A 74 1.55 13.90 22.45
C MET A 74 1.02 12.72 23.28
N ALA A 75 1.83 11.68 23.50
CA ALA A 75 1.44 10.54 24.32
C ALA A 75 1.40 10.87 25.83
N ALA A 76 2.27 11.78 26.29
CA ALA A 76 2.23 12.30 27.66
C ALA A 76 0.94 13.10 27.93
N GLU A 77 0.51 13.89 26.95
CA GLU A 77 -0.79 14.60 26.92
C GLU A 77 -1.98 13.66 26.63
N LYS A 78 -1.76 12.34 26.56
CA LYS A 78 -2.80 11.32 26.31
C LYS A 78 -3.59 11.55 25.01
N VAL A 79 -2.96 12.15 23.99
CA VAL A 79 -3.59 12.34 22.68
C VAL A 79 -3.87 10.98 22.04
N HIS A 80 -5.10 10.79 21.59
CA HIS A 80 -5.54 9.54 20.97
C HIS A 80 -4.77 9.24 19.68
N GLY A 81 -4.22 8.03 19.55
CA GLY A 81 -3.39 7.60 18.41
C GLY A 81 -1.89 7.89 18.55
N ALA A 82 -1.46 8.64 19.57
CA ALA A 82 -0.04 8.99 19.75
C ALA A 82 0.82 7.76 20.13
N LYS A 83 0.31 6.87 20.99
CA LYS A 83 1.03 5.65 21.39
C LYS A 83 1.21 4.68 20.23
N GLU A 84 0.20 4.57 19.39
CA GLU A 84 0.18 3.74 18.19
C GLU A 84 1.14 4.29 17.14
N SER A 85 1.20 5.62 16.99
CA SER A 85 2.19 6.30 16.15
C SER A 85 3.63 5.96 16.58
N VAL A 86 3.92 5.96 17.89
CA VAL A 86 5.24 5.54 18.41
C VAL A 86 5.53 4.07 18.06
N LYS A 87 4.55 3.17 18.17
CA LYS A 87 4.72 1.76 17.80
C LYS A 87 5.03 1.59 16.31
N ILE A 88 4.38 2.37 15.45
CA ILE A 88 4.63 2.39 14.00
C ILE A 88 6.08 2.81 13.73
N ILE A 89 6.53 3.92 14.32
CA ILE A 89 7.90 4.43 14.14
C ILE A 89 8.95 3.42 14.63
N ARG A 90 8.70 2.78 15.79
CA ARG A 90 9.59 1.74 16.31
C ARG A 90 9.70 0.50 15.42
N ASN A 91 8.67 0.22 14.62
CA ASN A 91 8.64 -0.87 13.66
C ASN A 91 8.64 -0.34 12.21
N ALA A 92 9.23 0.83 11.98
CA ALA A 92 9.14 1.54 10.69
C ALA A 92 9.56 0.66 9.52
N ASP A 93 10.63 -0.12 9.64
CA ASP A 93 11.10 -1.02 8.58
C ASP A 93 10.02 -2.02 8.14
N LYS A 94 9.31 -2.64 9.09
CA LYS A 94 8.26 -3.61 8.78
C LYS A 94 7.01 -2.94 8.23
N PHE A 95 6.65 -1.79 8.79
CA PHE A 95 5.49 -1.02 8.35
C PHE A 95 5.70 -0.47 6.93
N ALA A 96 6.90 0.06 6.65
CA ALA A 96 7.28 0.55 5.33
C ALA A 96 7.30 -0.59 4.31
N SER A 97 7.89 -1.74 4.60
CA SER A 97 7.82 -2.89 3.69
C SER A 97 6.38 -3.38 3.46
N PHE A 98 5.52 -3.35 4.48
CA PHE A 98 4.11 -3.70 4.27
C PHE A 98 3.40 -2.68 3.36
N CYS A 99 3.56 -1.39 3.61
CA CYS A 99 2.88 -0.36 2.82
C CYS A 99 3.43 -0.25 1.39
N ASN A 100 4.75 -0.29 1.23
CA ASN A 100 5.41 -0.08 -0.04
C ASN A 100 5.45 -1.38 -0.85
N ASP A 101 6.00 -2.45 -0.28
CA ASP A 101 6.29 -3.70 -1.01
C ASP A 101 5.06 -4.61 -1.12
N VAL A 102 4.13 -4.57 -0.16
CA VAL A 102 2.90 -5.39 -0.24
C VAL A 102 1.79 -4.59 -0.91
N ILE A 103 1.36 -3.49 -0.30
CA ILE A 103 0.21 -2.75 -0.81
C ILE A 103 0.56 -1.98 -2.09
N GLY A 104 1.72 -1.32 -2.13
CA GLY A 104 2.18 -0.59 -3.30
C GLY A 104 2.37 -1.48 -4.53
N ASP A 105 3.06 -2.61 -4.40
CA ASP A 105 3.29 -3.52 -5.52
C ASP A 105 2.00 -4.23 -5.97
N ILE A 106 1.14 -4.70 -5.03
CA ILE A 106 -0.16 -5.28 -5.38
C ILE A 106 -1.01 -4.24 -6.13
N SER A 107 -1.04 -2.99 -5.68
CA SER A 107 -1.75 -1.93 -6.36
C SER A 107 -1.23 -1.71 -7.79
N GLY A 108 0.08 -1.84 -8.02
CA GLY A 108 0.66 -1.77 -9.36
C GLY A 108 0.22 -2.93 -10.26
N VAL A 109 0.28 -4.16 -9.76
CA VAL A 109 -0.12 -5.36 -10.52
C VAL A 109 -1.62 -5.38 -10.81
N VAL A 110 -2.45 -5.08 -9.81
CA VAL A 110 -3.91 -5.06 -9.95
C VAL A 110 -4.35 -3.91 -10.86
N SER A 111 -3.73 -2.73 -10.76
CA SER A 111 -4.05 -1.63 -11.69
C SER A 111 -3.65 -1.95 -13.13
N GLY A 112 -2.51 -2.60 -13.35
CA GLY A 112 -2.07 -3.03 -14.68
C GLY A 112 -3.01 -4.05 -15.31
N THR A 113 -3.39 -5.08 -14.57
CA THR A 113 -4.37 -6.10 -15.04
C THR A 113 -5.75 -5.48 -15.29
N ALA A 114 -6.23 -4.64 -14.38
CA ALA A 114 -7.47 -3.90 -14.56
C ALA A 114 -7.44 -2.97 -15.80
N SER A 115 -6.30 -2.34 -16.08
CA SER A 115 -6.11 -1.51 -17.28
C SER A 115 -6.23 -2.35 -18.56
N ALA A 116 -5.68 -3.57 -18.57
CA ALA A 116 -5.79 -4.47 -19.70
C ALA A 116 -7.26 -4.88 -19.96
N THR A 117 -8.04 -5.13 -18.90
CA THR A 117 -9.48 -5.40 -19.01
C THR A 117 -10.22 -4.21 -19.62
N VAL A 118 -9.91 -2.98 -19.21
CA VAL A 118 -10.50 -1.76 -19.77
C VAL A 118 -10.15 -1.61 -21.25
N VAL A 119 -8.90 -1.86 -21.64
CA VAL A 119 -8.47 -1.84 -23.05
C VAL A 119 -9.26 -2.85 -23.88
N LEU A 120 -9.47 -4.06 -23.37
CA LEU A 120 -10.24 -5.11 -24.05
C LEU A 120 -11.70 -4.70 -24.23
N GLN A 121 -12.32 -4.09 -23.21
CA GLN A 121 -13.68 -3.55 -23.30
C GLN A 121 -13.80 -2.45 -24.36
N ILE A 122 -12.80 -1.57 -24.47
CA ILE A 122 -12.79 -0.53 -25.50
C ILE A 122 -12.62 -1.16 -26.89
N ALA A 123 -11.66 -2.08 -27.07
CA ALA A 123 -11.41 -2.74 -28.35
C ALA A 123 -12.63 -3.49 -28.88
N THR A 124 -13.34 -4.20 -28.00
CA THR A 124 -14.58 -4.92 -28.35
C THR A 124 -15.72 -3.98 -28.76
N MET A 125 -15.81 -2.77 -28.20
CA MET A 125 -16.79 -1.76 -28.64
C MET A 125 -16.52 -1.20 -30.05
N PHE A 126 -15.26 -1.21 -30.50
CA PHE A 126 -14.88 -0.76 -31.84
C PHE A 126 -14.96 -1.87 -32.91
N GLU A 127 -15.53 -3.04 -32.57
CA GLU A 127 -15.61 -4.23 -33.45
C GLU A 127 -14.26 -4.70 -33.99
N GLN A 128 -13.16 -4.29 -33.34
CA GLN A 128 -11.81 -4.72 -33.69
C GLN A 128 -11.43 -5.91 -32.82
N GLY A 129 -11.26 -7.08 -33.44
CA GLY A 129 -10.89 -8.32 -32.75
C GLY A 129 -9.57 -8.23 -31.99
N GLU A 130 -9.33 -9.23 -31.13
CA GLU A 130 -8.09 -9.39 -30.38
C GLU A 130 -6.86 -9.33 -31.30
N GLY A 131 -5.90 -8.45 -30.99
CA GLY A 131 -4.66 -8.29 -31.75
C GLY A 131 -4.67 -7.16 -32.79
N SER A 132 -5.74 -6.34 -32.85
CA SER A 132 -5.72 -5.13 -33.69
C SER A 132 -4.62 -4.14 -33.29
N THR A 133 -4.03 -3.46 -34.27
CA THR A 133 -3.08 -2.34 -34.05
C THR A 133 -3.64 -1.30 -33.07
N LEU A 134 -4.94 -1.07 -33.10
CA LEU A 134 -5.62 -0.10 -32.23
C LEU A 134 -5.61 -0.56 -30.76
N GLN A 135 -5.82 -1.87 -30.50
CA GLN A 135 -5.73 -2.43 -29.16
C GLN A 135 -4.31 -2.34 -28.61
N ILE A 136 -3.29 -2.63 -29.44
CA ILE A 136 -1.88 -2.57 -29.04
C ILE A 136 -1.50 -1.13 -28.67
N VAL A 137 -1.86 -0.16 -29.52
CA VAL A 137 -1.60 1.26 -29.27
C VAL A 137 -2.34 1.73 -28.02
N LEU A 138 -3.61 1.36 -27.86
CA LEU A 138 -4.40 1.74 -26.68
C LEU A 138 -3.83 1.13 -25.40
N SER A 139 -3.44 -0.15 -25.43
CA SER A 139 -2.79 -0.83 -24.31
C SER A 139 -1.48 -0.14 -23.90
N ALA A 140 -0.63 0.19 -24.88
CA ALA A 140 0.62 0.89 -24.62
C ALA A 140 0.37 2.30 -24.05
N LEU A 141 -0.63 3.03 -24.57
CA LEU A 141 -1.00 4.35 -24.07
C LEU A 141 -1.54 4.28 -22.63
N LEU A 142 -2.45 3.36 -22.33
CA LEU A 142 -3.00 3.20 -20.99
C LEU A 142 -1.94 2.76 -19.99
N THR A 143 -1.12 1.76 -20.35
CA THR A 143 -0.04 1.27 -19.49
C THR A 143 1.00 2.35 -19.22
N SER A 144 1.40 3.13 -20.24
CA SER A 144 2.33 4.23 -20.07
C SER A 144 1.75 5.38 -19.24
N LEU A 145 0.46 5.69 -19.40
CA LEU A 145 -0.24 6.67 -18.57
C LEU A 145 -0.27 6.23 -17.10
N VAL A 146 -0.65 4.98 -16.83
CA VAL A 146 -0.66 4.41 -15.46
C VAL A 146 0.73 4.40 -14.86
N ALA A 147 1.76 4.02 -15.63
CA ALA A 147 3.15 4.04 -15.17
C ALA A 147 3.60 5.47 -14.84
N ALA A 148 3.31 6.45 -15.70
CA ALA A 148 3.66 7.85 -15.47
C ALA A 148 2.97 8.43 -14.23
N LEU A 149 1.67 8.14 -14.05
CA LEU A 149 0.91 8.55 -12.86
C LEU A 149 1.44 7.89 -11.60
N THR A 150 1.82 6.61 -11.66
CA THR A 150 2.35 5.88 -10.51
C THR A 150 3.72 6.43 -10.09
N VAL A 151 4.66 6.56 -11.02
CA VAL A 151 6.02 7.05 -10.72
C VAL A 151 6.01 8.53 -10.34
N GLY A 152 5.26 9.36 -11.08
CA GLY A 152 5.09 10.78 -10.76
C GLY A 152 4.38 11.00 -9.43
N GLY A 153 3.33 10.22 -9.16
CA GLY A 153 2.61 10.23 -7.89
C GLY A 153 3.51 9.85 -6.72
N LYS A 154 4.33 8.79 -6.85
CA LYS A 154 5.32 8.41 -5.82
C LYS A 154 6.36 9.50 -5.58
N ALA A 155 6.80 10.22 -6.62
CA ALA A 155 7.75 11.32 -6.46
C ALA A 155 7.15 12.49 -5.65
N VAL A 156 5.91 12.89 -5.96
CA VAL A 156 5.18 13.91 -5.20
C VAL A 156 4.89 13.44 -3.78
N GLY A 157 4.44 12.19 -3.64
CA GLY A 157 4.18 11.53 -2.36
C GLY A 157 5.41 11.50 -1.47
N LYS A 158 6.59 11.20 -2.01
CA LYS A 158 7.85 11.23 -1.26
C LYS A 158 8.17 12.61 -0.69
N TYR A 159 7.98 13.67 -1.47
CA TYR A 159 8.17 15.03 -0.99
C TYR A 159 7.20 15.36 0.16
N ALA A 160 5.93 15.00 0.00
CA ALA A 160 4.92 15.17 1.04
C ALA A 160 5.23 14.32 2.29
N ALA A 161 5.67 13.08 2.11
CA ALA A 161 6.02 12.14 3.18
C ALA A 161 7.13 12.69 4.08
N ILE A 162 8.14 13.33 3.50
CA ILE A 162 9.28 13.87 4.26
C ILE A 162 8.86 15.15 5.00
N ASN A 163 8.17 16.07 4.33
CA ASN A 163 7.81 17.36 4.92
C ASN A 163 6.64 17.28 5.92
N ALA A 164 5.72 16.33 5.75
CA ALA A 164 4.55 16.14 6.60
C ALA A 164 4.55 14.78 7.32
N SER A 165 5.74 14.18 7.54
CA SER A 165 5.92 12.85 8.14
C SER A 165 5.17 12.68 9.46
N THR A 166 5.26 13.68 10.34
CA THR A 166 4.62 13.64 11.67
C THR A 166 3.10 13.61 11.56
N SER A 167 2.50 14.44 10.71
CA SER A 167 1.05 14.48 10.52
C SER A 167 0.51 13.21 9.87
N LEU A 168 1.23 12.67 8.88
CA LEU A 168 0.86 11.43 8.18
C LEU A 168 0.91 10.23 9.12
N ILE A 169 1.96 10.10 9.92
CA ILE A 169 2.10 9.00 10.88
C ILE A 169 1.14 9.16 12.05
N PHE A 170 0.84 10.39 12.45
CA PHE A 170 -0.21 10.62 13.42
C PHE A 170 -1.59 10.18 12.91
N PHE A 171 -1.90 10.46 11.65
CA PHE A 171 -3.12 9.96 11.00
C PHE A 171 -3.14 8.43 10.96
N ALA A 172 -2.06 7.80 10.51
CA ALA A 172 -1.94 6.34 10.50
C ALA A 172 -2.10 5.75 11.91
N GLY A 173 -1.48 6.35 12.92
CA GLY A 173 -1.61 5.96 14.33
C GLY A 173 -3.04 6.09 14.85
N LYS A 174 -3.79 7.12 14.46
CA LYS A 174 -5.23 7.24 14.78
C LYS A 174 -6.06 6.14 14.14
N VAL A 175 -5.80 5.81 12.87
CA VAL A 175 -6.50 4.71 12.18
C VAL A 175 -6.23 3.39 12.89
N VAL A 176 -4.97 3.12 13.24
CA VAL A 176 -4.60 1.91 14.00
C VAL A 176 -5.26 1.91 15.38
N ALA A 177 -5.28 3.04 16.10
CA ALA A 177 -5.94 3.15 17.41
C ALA A 177 -7.45 2.89 17.32
N PHE A 178 -8.10 3.43 16.29
CA PHE A 178 -9.51 3.19 16.02
C PHE A 178 -9.78 1.71 15.71
N MET A 179 -8.92 1.08 14.91
CA MET A 179 -9.01 -0.35 14.62
C MET A 179 -8.78 -1.21 15.88
N GLU A 180 -7.77 -0.92 16.71
CA GLU A 180 -7.52 -1.66 17.95
C GLU A 180 -8.70 -1.53 18.93
N GLN A 181 -9.33 -0.36 19.03
CA GLN A 181 -10.51 -0.16 19.88
C GLN A 181 -11.75 -0.92 19.39
N ARG A 182 -11.96 -0.99 18.08
CA ARG A 182 -13.15 -1.63 17.49
C ARG A 182 -12.99 -3.14 17.34
N LEU A 183 -11.78 -3.62 17.06
CA LEU A 183 -11.49 -5.03 16.80
C LEU A 183 -11.00 -5.79 18.05
N LYS A 184 -10.63 -5.11 19.15
CA LYS A 184 -10.03 -5.72 20.37
C LYS A 184 -8.79 -6.60 20.11
N ILE A 185 -8.19 -6.52 18.92
CA ILE A 185 -6.97 -7.23 18.57
C ILE A 185 -5.80 -6.28 18.86
N LYS A 186 -4.89 -6.68 19.75
CA LYS A 186 -3.61 -5.97 19.94
C LYS A 186 -2.70 -6.30 18.76
N LEU A 187 -2.51 -5.36 17.85
CA LEU A 187 -1.71 -5.55 16.63
C LEU A 187 -0.20 -5.67 16.92
N PHE A 188 0.24 -5.21 18.09
CA PHE A 188 1.64 -5.27 18.51
C PHE A 188 1.79 -5.94 19.90
N PRO A 189 2.62 -6.99 20.02
CA PRO A 189 2.92 -7.60 21.32
C PRO A 189 3.71 -6.61 22.19
N ASN A 190 3.37 -6.56 23.48
CA ASN A 190 3.96 -5.66 24.45
C ASN A 190 5.34 -6.20 24.88
N GLU A 191 6.43 -5.64 24.38
CA GLU A 191 7.81 -6.08 24.66
C GLU A 191 8.33 -5.56 26.01
N ASN A 192 7.57 -5.76 27.10
CA ASN A 192 7.90 -5.23 28.43
C ASN A 192 8.19 -6.29 29.51
N ASN A 193 8.42 -7.57 29.16
CA ASN A 193 8.62 -8.63 30.15
C ASN A 193 9.97 -9.38 30.09
N THR A 194 11.03 -8.79 29.53
CA THR A 194 12.36 -9.44 29.45
C THR A 194 13.49 -8.68 30.15
N ARG A 195 13.18 -7.81 31.13
CA ARG A 195 14.17 -7.10 31.96
C ARG A 195 13.97 -7.29 33.47
N LYS A 196 13.45 -8.44 33.92
CA LYS A 196 13.36 -8.77 35.35
C LYS A 196 14.15 -10.00 35.81
N ASN A 197 14.88 -10.67 34.92
CA ASN A 197 15.79 -11.76 35.30
C ASN A 197 17.13 -11.60 34.59
N LYS A 198 18.00 -10.76 35.15
CA LYS A 198 19.44 -10.95 35.18
C LYS A 198 20.04 -10.01 36.22
#